data_AF-X0Z9B8-F1
#
_entry.id   AF-X0Z9B8-F1
#
_cell.length_a   1.000
_cell.length_b   1.000
_cell.length_c   1.000
_cell.angle_alpha   90.00
_cell.angle_beta   90.00
_cell.angle_gamma   90.00
#
_symmetry.space_group_name_H-M   'P 1'
#
loop_
_entity.id
_entity.type
_entity.pdbx_description
1 polymer ?
#
loop_
_entity_poly.entity_id
_entity_poly.type
_entity_poly.pdbx_seq_one_letter_code
_entity_poly.pdbx_strand_id
1 'polypeptide(L)'
;MNVVWTLIVLGSLLPATGANSILNTFVAGLPATIPMTHLLHSEVFTTAGLVFAGLAVTASYVANGTELFGFIKDMTYTYLKTGNKFLVGALAFLFPLIITIIYPRIFLDVVDIVGGIGESILFIVLPGVILIRAYKRKSIPLLTLGYVMFAIGMFIFLFIAAEKLGIIHYNIIIRRM
;
A
#
# COMPACT_ATOMS: atom_id res chain seq x y z
N MET A 1 -4.64 -4.63 -17.75
CA MET A 1 -4.27 -3.20 -17.86
C MET A 1 -2.88 -2.87 -17.29
N ASN A 2 -2.19 -3.76 -16.56
CA ASN A 2 -0.96 -3.36 -15.87
C ASN A 2 0.35 -3.58 -16.63
N VAL A 3 0.49 -4.60 -17.48
CA VAL A 3 1.83 -4.95 -18.01
C VAL A 3 2.43 -3.86 -18.89
N VAL A 4 1.67 -3.28 -19.82
CA VAL A 4 2.16 -2.20 -20.70
C VAL A 4 2.52 -0.95 -19.90
N TRP A 5 1.66 -0.56 -18.96
CA TRP A 5 1.92 0.59 -18.08
C TRP A 5 3.13 0.36 -17.17
N THR A 6 3.21 -0.80 -16.53
CA THR A 6 4.33 -1.19 -15.66
C THR A 6 5.64 -1.25 -16.44
N LEU A 7 5.64 -1.78 -17.67
CA LEU A 7 6.82 -1.80 -18.54
C LEU A 7 7.23 -0.39 -18.97
N ILE A 8 6.28 0.47 -19.32
CA ILE A 8 6.59 1.85 -19.73
C ILE A 8 7.14 2.64 -18.54
N VAL A 9 6.50 2.59 -17.38
CA VAL A 9 6.93 3.37 -16.20
C VAL A 9 8.22 2.85 -15.60
N LEU A 10 8.33 1.54 -15.34
CA LEU A 10 9.56 0.96 -14.77
C LEU A 10 10.70 0.89 -15.78
N GLY A 11 10.39 0.76 -17.08
CA GLY A 11 11.39 0.70 -18.14
C GLY A 11 11.90 2.07 -18.58
N SER A 12 11.11 3.15 -18.45
CA SER A 12 11.53 4.50 -18.82
C SER A 12 12.26 5.25 -17.70
N LEU A 13 11.98 4.92 -16.44
CA LEU A 13 12.60 5.54 -15.29
C LEU A 13 13.80 4.71 -14.82
N LEU A 14 15.03 5.22 -15.04
CA LEU A 14 16.24 4.52 -14.65
C LEU A 14 16.33 4.38 -13.11
N PRO A 15 16.78 3.22 -12.58
CA PRO A 15 16.87 2.98 -11.13
C PRO A 15 17.93 3.83 -10.40
N ALA A 16 18.92 4.37 -11.12
CA ALA A 16 20.15 4.92 -10.56
C ALA A 16 20.14 6.46 -10.42
N THR A 17 20.91 6.92 -9.43
CA THR A 17 21.11 8.30 -8.98
C THR A 17 21.06 9.35 -10.09
N GLY A 18 20.13 10.30 -9.95
CA GLY A 18 19.94 11.43 -10.85
C GLY A 18 18.67 12.18 -10.49
N ALA A 19 18.56 13.45 -10.90
CA ALA A 19 17.39 14.29 -10.59
C ALA A 19 16.06 13.66 -11.07
N ASN A 20 16.11 12.86 -12.14
CA ASN A 20 14.95 12.19 -12.76
C ASN A 20 14.84 10.70 -12.38
N SER A 21 15.52 10.25 -11.32
CA SER A 21 15.45 8.85 -10.87
C SER A 21 14.17 8.57 -10.06
N ILE A 22 13.73 7.29 -10.06
CA ILE A 22 12.63 6.83 -9.20
C ILE A 22 12.98 7.07 -7.73
N LEU A 23 14.23 6.83 -7.34
CA LEU A 23 14.70 6.99 -5.97
C LEU A 23 14.60 8.45 -5.50
N ASN A 24 15.05 9.41 -6.31
CA ASN A 24 14.94 10.83 -5.97
C ASN A 24 13.47 11.27 -5.86
N THR A 25 12.63 10.76 -6.75
CA THR A 25 11.19 11.04 -6.79
C THR A 25 10.49 10.50 -5.53
N PHE A 26 10.85 9.30 -5.08
CA PHE A 26 10.37 8.70 -3.84
C PHE A 26 10.77 9.53 -2.61
N VAL A 27 12.05 9.92 -2.51
CA VAL A 27 12.56 10.76 -1.40
C VAL A 27 11.87 12.13 -1.37
N ALA A 28 11.62 12.72 -2.54
CA ALA A 28 10.94 14.00 -2.68
C ALA A 28 9.41 13.92 -2.52
N GLY A 29 8.83 12.72 -2.39
CA GLY A 29 7.39 12.53 -2.28
C GLY A 29 6.60 12.91 -3.53
N LEU A 30 7.24 12.83 -4.69
CA LEU A 30 6.69 13.26 -5.98
C LEU A 30 6.06 12.07 -6.73
N PRO A 31 5.01 12.28 -7.54
CA PRO A 31 4.50 11.25 -8.42
C PRO A 31 5.50 10.91 -9.53
N ALA A 32 5.50 9.64 -9.97
CA ALA A 32 6.37 9.14 -11.03
C ALA A 32 6.18 9.85 -12.39
N THR A 33 5.12 10.62 -12.57
CA THR A 33 4.88 11.43 -13.78
C THR A 33 5.81 12.63 -13.88
N ILE A 34 6.29 13.18 -12.76
CA ILE A 34 7.19 14.34 -12.73
C ILE A 34 8.57 14.02 -13.35
N PRO A 35 9.28 12.95 -12.97
CA PRO A 35 10.54 12.62 -13.65
C PRO A 35 10.33 12.27 -15.14
N MET A 36 9.17 11.73 -15.52
CA MET A 36 8.84 11.47 -16.94
C MET A 36 8.70 12.76 -17.75
N THR A 37 8.23 13.86 -17.16
CA THR A 37 8.18 15.18 -17.82
C THR A 37 9.56 15.61 -18.30
N HIS A 38 10.59 15.40 -17.48
CA HIS A 38 11.96 15.74 -17.83
C HIS A 38 12.55 14.81 -18.91
N LEU A 39 12.02 13.60 -19.09
CA LEU A 39 12.45 12.68 -20.14
C LEU A 39 11.75 12.98 -21.47
N LEU A 40 10.46 13.27 -21.43
CA LEU A 40 9.62 13.42 -22.62
C LEU A 40 9.58 14.85 -23.18
N HIS A 41 10.01 15.86 -22.40
CA HIS A 41 10.05 17.27 -22.79
C HIS A 41 8.72 17.78 -23.42
N SER A 42 7.58 17.24 -22.97
CA SER A 42 6.26 17.52 -23.55
C SER A 42 5.28 18.04 -22.50
N GLU A 43 4.81 19.27 -22.67
CA GLU A 43 3.81 19.89 -21.79
C GLU A 43 2.44 19.22 -21.90
N VAL A 44 2.08 18.75 -23.11
CA VAL A 44 0.82 18.05 -23.36
C VAL A 44 0.80 16.72 -22.60
N PHE A 45 1.87 15.95 -22.71
CA PHE A 45 1.99 14.68 -21.97
C PHE A 45 1.93 14.92 -20.45
N THR A 46 2.64 15.95 -19.98
CA THR A 46 2.68 16.30 -18.55
C THR A 46 1.30 16.68 -18.02
N THR A 47 0.59 17.55 -18.73
CA THR A 47 -0.74 18.00 -18.31
C THR A 47 -1.75 16.85 -18.34
N ALA A 48 -1.76 16.05 -19.41
CA ALA A 48 -2.62 14.87 -19.50
C ALA A 48 -2.31 13.86 -18.40
N GLY A 49 -1.03 13.60 -18.12
CA GLY A 49 -0.57 12.70 -17.08
C GLY A 49 -0.95 13.16 -15.67
N LEU A 50 -0.84 14.47 -15.38
CA LEU A 50 -1.25 15.04 -14.10
C LEU A 50 -2.76 15.01 -13.90
N VAL A 51 -3.54 15.36 -14.93
CA VAL A 51 -5.01 15.25 -14.89
C VAL A 51 -5.44 13.81 -14.66
N PHE A 52 -4.85 12.87 -15.41
CA PHE A 52 -5.11 11.44 -15.24
C PHE A 52 -4.74 10.96 -13.83
N ALA A 53 -3.56 11.32 -13.32
CA ALA A 53 -3.14 10.98 -11.98
C ALA A 53 -4.10 11.54 -10.92
N GLY A 54 -4.54 12.80 -11.06
CA GLY A 54 -5.52 13.41 -10.17
C GLY A 54 -6.86 12.67 -10.17
N LEU A 55 -7.38 12.32 -11.34
CA LEU A 55 -8.61 11.53 -11.46
C LEU A 55 -8.45 10.13 -10.87
N ALA A 56 -7.34 9.45 -11.14
CA ALA A 56 -7.06 8.11 -10.65
C ALA A 56 -6.95 8.08 -9.12
N VAL A 57 -6.21 9.03 -8.54
CA VAL A 57 -6.06 9.18 -7.09
C VAL A 57 -7.40 9.53 -6.44
N THR A 58 -8.18 10.43 -7.04
CA THR A 58 -9.52 10.77 -6.54
C THR A 58 -10.43 9.55 -6.53
N ALA A 59 -10.50 8.80 -7.63
CA ALA A 59 -11.32 7.59 -7.73
C ALA A 59 -10.90 6.54 -6.68
N SER A 60 -9.60 6.33 -6.50
CA SER A 60 -9.07 5.42 -5.48
C SER A 60 -9.45 5.85 -4.05
N TYR A 61 -9.32 7.14 -3.74
CA TYR A 61 -9.68 7.65 -2.41
C TYR A 61 -11.19 7.70 -2.16
N VAL A 62 -12.03 7.88 -3.18
CA VAL A 62 -13.49 7.76 -3.01
C VAL A 62 -13.84 6.34 -2.58
N ALA A 63 -13.32 5.32 -3.27
CA ALA A 63 -13.56 3.92 -2.92
C ALA A 63 -13.03 3.61 -1.50
N ASN A 64 -11.76 3.89 -1.24
CA ASN A 64 -11.13 3.64 0.07
C ASN A 64 -11.80 4.44 1.19
N GLY A 65 -12.23 5.67 0.93
CA GLY A 65 -12.93 6.53 1.89
C GLY A 65 -14.31 6.00 2.23
N THR A 66 -15.05 5.45 1.26
CA THR A 66 -16.33 4.79 1.54
C THR A 66 -16.18 3.51 2.36
N GLU A 67 -15.16 2.70 2.08
CA GLU A 67 -14.84 1.51 2.87
C GLU A 67 -14.45 1.86 4.31
N LEU A 68 -13.59 2.87 4.49
CA LEU A 68 -13.18 3.34 5.80
C LEU A 68 -14.37 3.91 6.60
N PHE A 69 -15.25 4.69 5.96
CA PHE A 69 -16.45 5.20 6.61
C PHE A 69 -17.36 4.06 7.11
N GLY A 70 -17.56 3.03 6.27
CA GLY A 70 -18.32 1.83 6.66
C GLY A 70 -17.66 1.10 7.83
N PHE A 71 -16.36 0.86 7.76
CA PHE A 71 -15.60 0.19 8.81
C PHE A 71 -15.67 0.94 10.15
N ILE A 72 -15.45 2.26 10.15
CA ILE A 72 -15.54 3.09 11.37
C ILE A 72 -16.98 3.12 11.90
N LYS A 73 -17.98 3.17 11.02
CA LYS A 73 -19.39 3.08 11.43
C LYS A 73 -19.68 1.78 12.16
N ASP A 74 -19.20 0.66 11.66
CA ASP A 74 -19.41 -0.65 12.29
C ASP A 74 -18.66 -0.75 13.63
N MET A 75 -17.44 -0.22 13.71
CA MET A 75 -16.68 -0.15 14.97
C MET A 75 -17.36 0.73 16.02
N THR A 76 -17.77 1.94 15.65
CA THR A 76 -18.45 2.89 16.56
C THR A 76 -19.79 2.36 17.04
N TYR A 77 -20.56 1.70 16.17
CA TYR A 77 -21.80 1.03 16.58
C TYR A 77 -21.54 -0.15 17.51
N THR A 78 -20.53 -0.97 17.22
CA THR A 78 -20.24 -2.20 17.98
C THR A 78 -19.68 -1.88 19.37
N TYR A 79 -18.68 -1.01 19.45
CA TYR A 79 -17.91 -0.76 20.68
C TYR A 79 -18.35 0.49 21.44
N LEU A 80 -18.75 1.56 20.74
CA LEU A 80 -19.18 2.81 21.37
C LEU A 80 -20.71 2.93 21.48
N LYS A 81 -21.45 1.95 20.92
CA LYS A 81 -22.93 1.92 20.89
C LYS A 81 -23.56 3.19 20.34
N THR A 82 -22.85 3.87 19.43
CA THR A 82 -23.29 5.14 18.83
C THR A 82 -23.34 5.05 17.32
N GLY A 83 -24.39 5.62 16.72
CA GLY A 83 -24.57 5.73 15.27
C GLY A 83 -24.33 7.15 14.75
N ASN A 84 -23.66 8.01 15.53
CA ASN A 84 -23.49 9.42 15.18
C ASN A 84 -22.64 9.58 13.90
N LYS A 85 -23.29 9.98 12.81
CA LYS A 85 -22.66 10.18 11.49
C LYS A 85 -21.55 11.22 11.50
N PHE A 86 -21.65 12.25 12.35
CA PHE A 86 -20.61 13.26 12.48
C PHE A 86 -19.36 12.70 13.12
N LEU A 87 -19.50 11.88 14.17
CA LEU A 87 -18.37 11.22 14.81
C LEU A 87 -17.67 10.26 13.83
N VAL A 88 -18.45 9.46 13.10
CA VAL A 88 -17.92 8.54 12.08
C VAL A 88 -17.18 9.32 10.99
N GLY A 89 -17.78 10.40 10.47
CA GLY A 89 -17.14 11.25 9.46
C GLY A 89 -15.86 11.93 9.97
N ALA A 90 -15.85 12.40 11.21
CA ALA A 90 -14.67 13.01 11.82
C ALA A 90 -13.53 11.98 11.97
N LEU A 91 -13.83 10.77 12.44
CA LEU A 91 -12.83 9.71 12.57
C LEU A 91 -12.35 9.20 11.21
N ALA A 92 -13.23 9.10 10.20
CA ALA A 92 -12.90 8.60 8.88
C ALA A 92 -12.13 9.62 8.00
N PHE A 93 -12.39 10.93 8.15
CA PHE A 93 -11.83 11.95 7.25
C PHE A 93 -11.04 13.03 7.98
N LEU A 94 -11.56 13.58 9.08
CA LEU A 94 -10.89 14.68 9.77
C LEU A 94 -9.60 14.22 10.47
N PHE A 95 -9.62 13.05 11.11
CA PHE A 95 -8.45 12.50 11.76
C PHE A 95 -7.31 12.20 10.76
N PRO A 96 -7.53 11.46 9.65
CA PRO A 96 -6.51 11.30 8.62
C PRO A 96 -6.03 12.63 8.02
N LEU A 97 -6.93 13.59 7.79
CA LEU A 97 -6.58 14.91 7.25
C LEU A 97 -5.63 15.70 8.17
N ILE A 98 -5.86 15.68 9.47
CA ILE A 98 -4.97 16.34 10.44
C ILE A 98 -3.58 15.70 10.39
N ILE A 99 -3.51 14.36 10.34
CA ILE A 99 -2.25 13.63 10.28
C ILE A 99 -1.49 13.96 9.00
N THR A 100 -2.16 14.01 7.84
CA THR A 100 -1.49 14.28 6.55
C THR A 100 -0.94 15.71 6.47
N ILE A 101 -1.60 16.68 7.12
CA ILE A 101 -1.09 18.07 7.21
C ILE A 101 0.17 18.15 8.07
N ILE A 102 0.21 17.42 9.20
CA ILE A 102 1.35 17.44 10.12
C ILE A 102 2.52 16.61 9.58
N TYR A 103 2.22 15.48 8.94
CA TYR A 103 3.21 14.53 8.42
C TYR A 103 2.96 14.26 6.93
N PRO A 104 3.46 15.13 6.03
CA PRO A 104 3.14 15.07 4.60
C PRO A 104 3.65 13.81 3.89
N ARG A 105 4.62 13.10 4.48
CA ARG A 105 5.12 11.81 3.98
C ARG A 105 4.35 10.60 4.50
N ILE A 106 3.33 10.80 5.35
CA ILE A 106 2.57 9.70 5.96
C ILE A 106 2.01 8.72 4.91
N PHE A 107 1.61 9.22 3.75
CA PHE A 107 1.06 8.38 2.70
C PHE A 107 2.06 7.32 2.23
N LEU A 108 3.31 7.74 1.94
CA LEU A 108 4.34 6.82 1.46
C LEU A 108 4.74 5.82 2.54
N ASP A 109 4.90 6.28 3.77
CA ASP A 109 5.27 5.42 4.91
C ASP A 109 4.16 4.40 5.22
N VAL A 110 2.89 4.82 5.17
CA VAL A 110 1.75 3.93 5.40
C VAL A 110 1.57 2.94 4.24
N VAL A 111 1.75 3.36 2.98
CA VAL A 111 1.70 2.45 1.83
C VAL A 111 2.81 1.39 1.93
N ASP A 112 4.00 1.76 2.36
CA ASP A 112 5.11 0.84 2.56
C ASP A 112 4.83 -0.19 3.69
N ILE A 113 4.25 0.25 4.80
CA ILE A 113 3.84 -0.62 5.90
C ILE A 113 2.66 -1.52 5.52
N VAL A 114 1.58 -0.94 4.97
CA VAL A 114 0.35 -1.67 4.64
C VAL A 114 0.59 -2.61 3.46
N GLY A 115 1.35 -2.19 2.46
CA GLY A 115 1.74 -3.03 1.32
C GLY A 115 2.67 -4.17 1.72
N GLY A 116 3.59 -3.98 2.67
CA GLY A 116 4.41 -5.10 3.16
C GLY A 116 3.66 -5.98 4.17
N ILE A 117 3.38 -5.40 5.33
CA ILE A 117 2.83 -6.12 6.49
C ILE A 117 1.36 -6.44 6.27
N GLY A 118 0.54 -5.44 5.94
CA GLY A 118 -0.91 -5.61 5.80
C GLY A 118 -1.27 -6.63 4.71
N GLU A 119 -0.64 -6.52 3.53
CA GLU A 119 -0.84 -7.43 2.41
C GLU A 119 -0.49 -8.88 2.78
N SER A 120 0.67 -9.11 3.41
CA SER A 120 1.09 -10.45 3.82
C SER A 120 0.11 -11.13 4.77
N ILE A 121 -0.47 -10.35 5.71
CA ILE A 121 -1.46 -10.85 6.65
C ILE A 121 -2.78 -11.17 5.93
N LEU A 122 -3.30 -10.22 5.16
CA LEU A 122 -4.63 -10.31 4.54
C LEU A 122 -4.69 -11.36 3.43
N PHE A 123 -3.64 -11.47 2.59
CA PHE A 123 -3.68 -12.31 1.40
C PHE A 123 -3.01 -13.68 1.55
N ILE A 124 -2.18 -13.90 2.58
CA ILE A 124 -1.49 -15.19 2.74
C ILE A 124 -1.79 -15.82 4.10
N VAL A 125 -1.50 -15.10 5.20
CA VAL A 125 -1.65 -15.65 6.56
C VAL A 125 -3.11 -15.97 6.87
N LEU A 126 -4.01 -15.00 6.68
CA LEU A 126 -5.42 -15.18 6.99
C LEU A 126 -6.09 -16.28 6.16
N PRO A 127 -5.93 -16.35 4.82
CA PRO A 127 -6.43 -17.46 4.03
C PRO A 127 -5.90 -18.81 4.49
N GLY A 128 -4.62 -18.90 4.87
CA GLY A 128 -4.04 -20.12 5.45
C GLY A 128 -4.75 -20.54 6.75
N VAL A 129 -4.96 -19.60 7.68
CA VAL A 129 -5.68 -19.85 8.94
C VAL A 129 -7.13 -20.26 8.67
N ILE A 130 -7.82 -19.58 7.77
CA ILE A 130 -9.21 -19.88 7.39
C ILE A 130 -9.29 -21.31 6.84
N LEU A 131 -8.36 -21.70 5.96
CA LEU A 131 -8.35 -23.03 5.36
C LEU A 131 -8.11 -24.13 6.40
N ILE A 132 -7.17 -23.91 7.32
CA ILE A 132 -6.91 -24.83 8.45
C ILE A 132 -8.17 -24.99 9.30
N ARG A 133 -8.85 -23.88 9.66
CA ARG A 133 -10.04 -23.91 10.51
C ARG A 133 -11.24 -24.56 9.80
N ALA A 134 -11.44 -24.28 8.52
CA ALA A 134 -12.59 -24.78 7.76
C ALA A 134 -12.50 -26.29 7.46
N TYR A 135 -11.28 -26.84 7.29
CA TYR A 135 -11.07 -28.21 6.79
C TYR A 135 -10.40 -29.17 7.77
N LYS A 136 -10.20 -28.77 9.03
CA LYS A 136 -9.52 -29.53 10.10
C LYS A 136 -9.91 -31.01 10.24
N ARG A 137 -11.12 -31.40 9.83
CA ARG A 137 -11.63 -32.78 9.89
C ARG A 137 -12.32 -33.26 8.61
N LYS A 138 -12.20 -32.50 7.51
CA LYS A 138 -12.95 -32.75 6.27
C LYS A 138 -12.07 -33.20 5.11
N SER A 139 -10.87 -32.66 4.99
CA SER A 139 -10.00 -32.95 3.85
C SER A 139 -8.54 -32.74 4.21
N ILE A 140 -7.77 -33.82 4.22
CA ILE A 140 -6.32 -33.81 4.46
C ILE A 140 -5.57 -32.93 3.43
N PRO A 141 -5.82 -33.00 2.11
CA PRO A 141 -5.05 -32.17 1.16
C PRO A 141 -5.29 -30.66 1.33
N LEU A 142 -6.53 -30.23 1.56
CA LEU A 142 -6.81 -28.81 1.82
C LEU A 142 -6.25 -28.35 3.17
N LEU A 143 -6.24 -29.22 4.17
CA LEU A 143 -5.63 -28.94 5.46
C LEU A 143 -4.11 -28.74 5.33
N THR A 144 -3.43 -29.64 4.59
CA THR A 144 -1.99 -29.51 4.30
C THR A 144 -1.70 -28.23 3.54
N LEU A 145 -2.49 -27.90 2.51
CA LEU A 145 -2.36 -26.63 1.79
C LEU A 145 -2.49 -25.43 2.74
N GLY A 146 -3.44 -25.48 3.68
CA GLY A 146 -3.63 -24.41 4.67
C GLY A 146 -2.41 -24.21 5.57
N TYR A 147 -1.81 -25.30 6.05
CA TYR A 147 -0.56 -25.23 6.83
C TYR A 147 0.62 -24.72 6.01
N VAL A 148 0.74 -25.13 4.75
CA VAL A 148 1.80 -24.63 3.84
C VAL A 148 1.62 -23.14 3.58
N MET A 149 0.42 -22.69 3.25
CA MET A 149 0.11 -21.26 3.05
C MET A 149 0.40 -20.45 4.32
N PHE A 150 -0.03 -20.96 5.49
CA PHE A 150 0.23 -20.30 6.76
C PHE A 150 1.73 -20.21 7.07
N ALA A 151 2.49 -21.29 6.87
CA ALA A 151 3.93 -21.32 7.12
C ALA A 151 4.68 -20.33 6.20
N ILE A 152 4.36 -20.34 4.90
CA ILE A 152 4.95 -19.41 3.92
C ILE A 152 4.57 -17.96 4.27
N GLY A 153 3.28 -17.71 4.52
CA GLY A 153 2.78 -16.38 4.86
C GLY A 153 3.41 -15.83 6.14
N MET A 154 3.52 -16.67 7.18
CA MET A 154 4.17 -16.29 8.43
C MET A 154 5.66 -16.02 8.24
N PHE A 155 6.36 -16.81 7.42
CA PHE A 155 7.75 -16.55 7.09
C PHE A 155 7.93 -15.21 6.39
N ILE A 156 7.12 -14.93 5.35
CA ILE A 156 7.15 -13.65 4.62
C ILE A 156 6.83 -12.48 5.57
N PHE A 157 5.76 -12.60 6.35
CA PHE A 157 5.37 -11.57 7.32
C PHE A 157 6.49 -11.28 8.32
N LEU A 158 7.09 -12.31 8.91
CA LEU A 158 8.19 -12.14 9.87
C LEU A 158 9.42 -11.51 9.21
N PHE A 159 9.73 -11.89 7.98
CA PHE A 159 10.83 -11.31 7.22
C PHE A 159 10.61 -9.81 6.98
N ILE A 160 9.44 -9.43 6.47
CA ILE A 160 9.09 -8.02 6.22
C ILE A 160 9.05 -7.24 7.54
N ALA A 161 8.45 -7.79 8.60
CA ALA A 161 8.41 -7.14 9.90
C ALA A 161 9.82 -6.92 10.48
N ALA A 162 10.71 -7.91 10.35
CA ALA A 162 12.09 -7.81 10.81
C ALA A 162 12.90 -6.78 10.00
N GLU A 163 12.61 -6.62 8.71
CA GLU A 163 13.16 -5.54 7.88
C GLU A 163 12.68 -4.17 8.36
N LYS A 164 11.36 -3.98 8.53
CA LYS A 164 10.78 -2.69 8.97
C LYS A 164 11.19 -2.29 10.39
N LEU A 165 11.45 -3.27 11.27
CA LEU A 165 11.97 -3.03 12.62
C LEU A 165 13.49 -2.78 12.66
N GLY A 166 14.17 -2.89 11.51
CA GLY A 166 15.63 -2.71 11.44
C GLY A 166 16.43 -3.85 12.08
N ILE A 167 15.82 -5.01 12.32
CA ILE A 167 16.52 -6.21 12.84
C ILE A 167 17.37 -6.83 11.72
N ILE A 168 16.86 -6.78 10.49
CA ILE A 168 17.57 -7.21 9.29
C ILE A 168 17.97 -5.95 8.52
N HIS A 169 19.27 -5.66 8.47
CA HIS A 169 19.79 -4.56 7.68
C HIS A 169 20.14 -5.02 6.27
N TYR A 170 19.44 -4.50 5.25
CA TYR A 170 19.85 -4.62 3.84
C TYR A 170 20.98 -3.63 3.52
N ASN A 171 22.06 -3.62 4.30
CA ASN A 171 23.15 -2.65 4.15
C ASN A 171 24.13 -2.97 2.98
N ILE A 172 23.73 -3.80 2.02
CA ILE A 172 24.65 -4.31 0.99
C ILE A 172 24.36 -3.80 -0.44
N ILE A 173 23.17 -3.26 -0.76
CA ILE A 173 22.87 -2.89 -2.16
C ILE A 173 22.71 -1.38 -2.39
N ILE A 174 22.26 -0.59 -1.41
CA ILE A 174 21.93 0.83 -1.64
C ILE A 174 23.09 1.80 -1.29
N ARG A 175 24.10 1.36 -0.52
CA ARG A 175 25.22 2.23 -0.11
C ARG A 175 26.45 2.20 -1.04
N ARG A 176 26.40 1.42 -2.13
CA ARG A 176 27.50 1.27 -3.11
C ARG A 176 27.10 1.61 -4.55
N MET A 177 25.96 2.27 -4.75
CA MET A 177 25.56 2.90 -6.01
C MET A 177 25.08 4.32 -5.73
#